data_AF-A0AAN7QP50-F1
#
_entry.id   AF-A0AAN7QP50-F1
#
_cell.length_a   1.000
_cell.length_b   1.000
_cell.length_c   1.000
_cell.angle_alpha   90.00
_cell.angle_beta   90.00
_cell.angle_gamma   90.00
#
_symmetry.space_group_name_H-M   'P 1'
#
loop_
_entity.id
_entity.type
_entity.pdbx_description
1 polymer ?
#
loop_
_entity_poly.entity_id
_entity_poly.type
_entity_poly.pdbx_seq_one_letter_code
_entity_poly.pdbx_strand_id
1 'polypeptide(L)'
;MRSMKRQQRMSSERSSLNHYSPLNHLKDAQGFAEKLFSRLQNCNERFEVKMMMLKVVARTIGLHRLILLNFYHFIMKYVQPHQRDVTTLLAAAVQTCHDMVPPDAVEPLFKQIVNHFVHDRSRPEAIAVGLNVVREICLRMPLLMTEDLLQDLVLYKKSHEKAVSVAARALMSLFREVCPSMLVKKDRGCSSDPKARPKAYGEVSIAEDVPDEDLLQQDVGDRSLDDDIDSMHDEPLYDGSDNENDTLSDNIDNGTNEFSSDDDGSNEHEADDSTCD
;
A
#
# COMPACT_ATOMS: atom_id res chain seq x y z
N MET A 1 9.97 -3.87 17.39
CA MET A 1 9.61 -2.78 16.45
C MET A 1 9.31 -3.22 15.01
N ARG A 2 9.76 -4.39 14.51
CA ARG A 2 9.42 -4.86 13.15
C ARG A 2 7.95 -5.30 12.99
N SER A 3 7.34 -5.87 14.04
CA SER A 3 5.94 -6.30 14.05
C SER A 3 4.94 -5.15 13.86
N MET A 4 5.15 -4.01 14.56
CA MET A 4 4.28 -2.82 14.43
C MET A 4 4.23 -2.26 13.01
N LYS A 5 5.31 -2.37 12.23
CA LYS A 5 5.37 -1.86 10.84
C LYS A 5 4.62 -2.76 9.85
N ARG A 6 4.58 -4.07 10.11
CA ARG A 6 3.77 -5.05 9.36
C ARG A 6 2.29 -4.88 9.69
N GLN A 7 1.96 -4.67 10.96
CA GLN A 7 0.60 -4.36 11.41
C GLN A 7 0.08 -3.02 10.87
N GLN A 8 0.94 -2.00 10.75
CA GLN A 8 0.60 -0.73 10.10
C GLN A 8 0.37 -0.86 8.58
N ARG A 9 1.08 -1.76 7.87
CA ARG A 9 0.77 -2.06 6.46
C ARG A 9 -0.59 -2.74 6.31
N MET A 10 -0.89 -3.74 7.15
CA MET A 10 -2.18 -4.45 7.14
C MET A 10 -3.34 -3.56 7.57
N SER A 11 -3.13 -2.63 8.51
CA SER A 11 -4.15 -1.65 8.91
C SER A 11 -4.33 -0.55 7.87
N SER A 12 -3.29 -0.19 7.11
CA SER A 12 -3.40 0.72 5.95
C SER A 12 -4.15 0.05 4.79
N GLU A 13 -3.89 -1.23 4.52
CA GLU A 13 -4.67 -2.03 3.55
C GLU A 13 -6.13 -2.17 3.99
N ARG A 14 -6.41 -2.49 5.27
CA ARG A 14 -7.78 -2.53 5.80
C ARG A 14 -8.48 -1.17 5.85
N SER A 15 -7.75 -0.09 6.12
CA SER A 15 -8.29 1.28 6.10
C SER A 15 -8.68 1.73 4.68
N SER A 16 -7.97 1.22 3.65
CA SER A 16 -8.32 1.47 2.25
C SER A 16 -9.64 0.80 1.81
N LEU A 17 -10.02 -0.31 2.46
CA LEU A 17 -11.27 -1.04 2.21
C LEU A 17 -12.50 -0.39 2.89
N ASN A 18 -12.29 0.45 3.91
CA ASN A 18 -13.36 1.03 4.73
C ASN A 18 -13.87 2.40 4.25
N HIS A 19 -13.44 2.90 3.10
CA HIS A 19 -14.12 4.02 2.46
C HIS A 19 -15.30 3.49 1.66
N TYR A 20 -16.52 3.76 2.12
CA TYR A 20 -17.77 3.53 1.40
C TYR A 20 -17.71 4.25 0.04
N SER A 21 -17.20 3.55 -0.98
CA SER A 21 -17.09 4.07 -2.33
C SER A 21 -18.14 3.38 -3.18
N PRO A 22 -19.03 4.12 -3.85
CA PRO A 22 -20.01 3.55 -4.78
C PRO A 22 -19.35 2.69 -5.87
N LEU A 23 -18.07 2.93 -6.17
CA LEU A 23 -17.29 2.14 -7.12
C LEU A 23 -17.14 0.68 -6.70
N ASN A 24 -17.17 0.36 -5.40
CA ASN A 24 -17.06 -1.02 -4.90
C ASN A 24 -18.33 -1.85 -5.18
N HIS A 25 -19.46 -1.20 -5.45
CA HIS A 25 -20.77 -1.84 -5.63
C HIS A 25 -21.23 -1.83 -7.09
N LEU A 26 -20.31 -1.61 -8.04
CA LEU A 26 -20.61 -1.69 -9.47
C LEU A 26 -20.97 -3.14 -9.84
N LYS A 27 -22.14 -3.32 -10.47
CA LYS A 27 -22.59 -4.63 -10.98
C LYS A 27 -21.78 -5.10 -12.20
N ASP A 28 -21.44 -4.16 -13.07
CA ASP A 28 -20.62 -4.37 -14.27
C ASP A 28 -19.50 -3.32 -14.30
N ALA A 29 -18.42 -3.62 -13.56
CA ALA A 29 -17.29 -2.70 -13.43
C ALA A 29 -16.51 -2.56 -14.76
N GLN A 30 -16.36 -3.65 -15.51
CA GLN A 30 -15.67 -3.66 -16.81
C GLN A 30 -16.43 -2.81 -17.83
N GLY A 31 -17.72 -3.08 -18.05
CA GLY A 31 -18.52 -2.33 -19.01
C GLY A 31 -18.71 -0.86 -18.60
N PHE A 32 -18.75 -0.56 -17.30
CA PHE A 32 -18.70 0.82 -16.82
C PHE A 32 -17.39 1.53 -17.22
N ALA A 33 -16.24 0.91 -16.96
CA ALA A 33 -14.93 1.47 -17.27
C ALA A 33 -14.75 1.69 -18.78
N GLU A 34 -15.14 0.72 -19.62
CA GLU A 34 -15.03 0.80 -21.08
C GLU A 34 -15.93 1.91 -21.67
N LYS A 35 -17.19 2.00 -21.22
CA LYS A 35 -18.11 3.06 -21.65
C LYS A 35 -17.61 4.43 -21.24
N LEU A 36 -17.13 4.57 -19.99
CA LEU A 36 -16.60 5.84 -19.50
C LEU A 36 -15.31 6.23 -20.23
N PHE A 37 -14.44 5.27 -20.52
CA PHE A 37 -13.22 5.50 -21.29
C PHE A 37 -13.52 5.90 -22.74
N SER A 38 -14.51 5.26 -23.38
CA SER A 38 -14.97 5.64 -24.74
C SER A 38 -15.51 7.08 -24.78
N ARG A 39 -16.23 7.50 -23.72
CA ARG A 39 -16.68 8.89 -23.57
C ARG A 39 -15.49 9.83 -23.35
N LEU A 40 -14.48 9.43 -22.58
CA LEU A 40 -13.28 10.22 -22.33
C LEU A 40 -12.49 10.46 -23.63
N GLN A 41 -12.35 9.45 -24.49
CA GLN A 41 -11.63 9.57 -25.77
C GLN A 41 -12.27 10.60 -26.72
N ASN A 42 -13.60 10.66 -26.75
CA ASN A 42 -14.37 11.56 -27.60
C ASN A 42 -14.79 12.87 -26.89
N CYS A 43 -14.33 13.09 -25.65
CA CYS A 43 -14.70 14.25 -24.86
C CYS A 43 -14.03 15.51 -25.44
N ASN A 44 -14.83 16.54 -25.75
CA ASN A 44 -14.32 17.85 -26.19
C ASN A 44 -14.31 18.90 -25.06
N GLU A 45 -14.50 18.46 -23.81
CA GLU A 45 -14.51 19.35 -22.65
C GLU A 45 -13.09 19.82 -22.27
N ARG A 46 -13.05 20.78 -21.34
CA ARG A 46 -11.82 21.25 -20.70
C ARG A 46 -11.03 20.10 -20.10
N PHE A 47 -9.71 20.26 -20.04
CA PHE A 47 -8.79 19.23 -19.54
C PHE A 47 -9.10 18.80 -18.10
N GLU A 48 -9.61 19.70 -17.26
CA GLU A 48 -10.04 19.42 -15.88
C GLU A 48 -11.12 18.32 -15.85
N VAL A 49 -12.12 18.40 -16.73
CA VAL A 49 -13.21 17.41 -16.82
C VAL A 49 -12.64 16.07 -17.30
N LYS A 50 -11.73 16.09 -18.29
CA LYS A 50 -11.04 14.89 -18.76
C LYS A 50 -10.23 14.23 -17.65
N MET A 51 -9.55 15.02 -16.82
CA MET A 51 -8.79 14.53 -15.66
C MET A 51 -9.71 13.91 -14.62
N MET A 52 -10.87 14.51 -14.32
CA MET A 52 -11.84 13.93 -13.39
C MET A 52 -12.36 12.58 -13.89
N MET A 53 -12.73 12.48 -15.18
CA MET A 53 -13.15 11.22 -15.80
C MET A 53 -12.03 10.18 -15.76
N LEU A 54 -10.79 10.57 -16.10
CA LEU A 54 -9.62 9.70 -16.05
C LEU A 54 -9.38 9.13 -14.64
N LYS A 55 -9.50 9.96 -13.59
CA LYS A 55 -9.35 9.50 -12.20
C LYS A 55 -10.39 8.44 -11.82
N VAL A 56 -11.64 8.61 -12.28
CA VAL A 56 -12.70 7.62 -12.02
C VAL A 56 -12.37 6.31 -12.73
N VAL A 57 -12.00 6.36 -14.02
CA VAL A 57 -11.59 5.16 -14.78
C VAL A 57 -10.41 4.46 -14.11
N ALA A 58 -9.36 5.21 -13.73
CA ALA A 58 -8.18 4.65 -13.10
C ALA A 58 -8.49 3.98 -11.75
N ARG A 59 -9.34 4.62 -10.93
CA ARG A 59 -9.77 4.06 -9.65
C ARG A 59 -10.60 2.80 -9.83
N THR A 60 -11.50 2.76 -10.81
CA THR A 60 -12.27 1.54 -11.11
C THR A 60 -11.37 0.40 -11.57
N ILE A 61 -10.40 0.67 -12.45
CA ILE A 61 -9.43 -0.33 -12.92
C ILE A 61 -8.66 -0.93 -11.75
N GLY A 62 -8.08 -0.08 -10.89
CA GLY A 62 -7.29 -0.53 -9.75
C GLY A 62 -8.10 -1.31 -8.70
N LEU A 63 -9.35 -0.91 -8.45
CA LEU A 63 -10.23 -1.57 -7.46
C LEU A 63 -10.69 -2.96 -7.92
N HIS A 64 -11.11 -3.07 -9.18
CA HIS A 64 -11.68 -4.32 -9.72
C HIS A 64 -10.67 -5.16 -10.52
N ARG A 65 -9.39 -4.75 -10.54
CA ARG A 65 -8.31 -5.38 -11.31
C ARG A 65 -8.67 -5.61 -12.78
N LEU A 66 -9.19 -4.57 -13.42
CA LEU A 66 -9.70 -4.63 -14.79
C LEU A 66 -8.57 -4.57 -15.83
N ILE A 67 -8.73 -5.28 -16.94
CA ILE A 67 -7.77 -5.22 -18.04
C ILE A 67 -8.30 -4.25 -19.10
N LEU A 68 -7.74 -3.03 -19.15
CA LEU A 68 -8.07 -2.01 -20.15
C LEU A 68 -6.80 -1.46 -20.82
N LEU A 69 -6.22 -2.21 -21.75
CA LEU A 69 -4.90 -1.92 -22.33
C LEU A 69 -4.84 -0.59 -23.12
N ASN A 70 -5.96 -0.19 -23.73
CA ASN A 70 -6.07 1.07 -24.48
C ASN A 70 -5.91 2.31 -23.57
N PHE A 71 -6.12 2.15 -22.26
CA PHE A 71 -5.97 3.21 -21.28
C PHE A 71 -4.51 3.68 -21.17
N TYR A 72 -3.53 2.77 -21.18
CA TYR A 72 -2.11 3.11 -21.11
C TYR A 72 -1.68 3.94 -22.32
N HIS A 73 -2.10 3.53 -23.52
CA HIS A 73 -1.87 4.28 -24.76
C HIS A 73 -2.48 5.69 -24.73
N PHE A 74 -3.63 5.85 -24.09
CA PHE A 74 -4.26 7.16 -23.92
C PHE A 74 -3.47 8.04 -22.96
N ILE A 75 -3.04 7.51 -21.81
CA ILE A 75 -2.22 8.24 -20.83
C ILE A 75 -0.90 8.71 -21.45
N MET A 76 -0.24 7.87 -22.26
CA MET A 76 1.04 8.20 -22.90
C MET A 76 1.03 9.55 -23.63
N LYS A 77 -0.11 9.97 -24.21
CA LYS A 77 -0.26 11.25 -24.91
C LYS A 77 -0.10 12.47 -23.98
N TYR A 78 -0.36 12.30 -22.69
CA TYR A 78 -0.38 13.37 -21.69
C TYR A 78 0.82 13.33 -20.73
N VAL A 79 1.68 12.30 -20.81
CA VAL A 79 2.86 12.15 -19.95
C VAL A 79 3.98 13.08 -20.43
N GLN A 80 3.89 14.33 -20.00
CA GLN A 80 4.90 15.37 -20.21
C GLN A 80 5.12 16.15 -18.91
N PRO A 81 6.37 16.44 -18.50
CA PRO A 81 6.65 17.15 -17.23
C PRO A 81 6.03 18.54 -17.13
N HIS A 82 5.78 19.20 -18.27
CA HIS A 82 5.17 20.53 -18.32
C HIS A 82 3.63 20.49 -18.25
N GLN A 83 3.02 19.31 -18.33
CA GLN A 83 1.58 19.18 -18.32
C GLN A 83 1.01 19.57 -16.95
N ARG A 84 -0.14 20.26 -16.96
CA ARG A 84 -0.86 20.59 -15.73
C ARG A 84 -1.33 19.30 -15.05
N ASP A 85 -1.26 19.27 -13.72
CA ASP A 85 -1.67 18.15 -12.88
C ASP A 85 -1.02 16.81 -13.24
N VAL A 86 0.21 16.84 -13.77
CA VAL A 86 0.90 15.62 -14.21
C VAL A 86 1.12 14.63 -13.07
N THR A 87 1.29 15.09 -11.83
CA THR A 87 1.37 14.21 -10.65
C THR A 87 0.10 13.42 -10.45
N THR A 88 -1.07 14.02 -10.68
CA THR A 88 -2.38 13.35 -10.61
C THR A 88 -2.54 12.35 -11.75
N LEU A 89 -2.09 12.70 -12.96
CA LEU A 89 -2.06 11.79 -14.11
C LEU A 89 -1.18 10.56 -13.84
N LEU A 90 0.03 10.77 -13.32
CA LEU A 90 0.96 9.68 -12.99
C LEU A 90 0.42 8.82 -11.84
N ALA A 91 -0.19 9.42 -10.83
CA ALA A 91 -0.86 8.68 -9.76
C ALA A 91 -2.01 7.81 -10.30
N ALA A 92 -2.79 8.32 -11.26
CA ALA A 92 -3.81 7.53 -11.94
C ALA A 92 -3.19 6.35 -12.73
N ALA A 93 -2.08 6.58 -13.44
CA ALA A 93 -1.36 5.50 -14.14
C ALA A 93 -0.87 4.40 -13.17
N VAL A 94 -0.28 4.79 -12.03
CA VAL A 94 0.16 3.87 -10.97
C VAL A 94 -1.02 3.04 -10.44
N GLN A 95 -2.18 3.65 -10.22
CA GLN A 95 -3.37 2.95 -9.72
C GLN A 95 -3.87 1.87 -10.67
N THR A 96 -3.69 2.08 -11.98
CA THR A 96 -4.06 1.08 -13.00
C THR A 96 -3.04 -0.04 -13.18
N CYS A 97 -1.87 0.05 -12.56
CA CYS A 97 -0.87 -1.02 -12.60
C CYS A 97 -1.24 -2.10 -11.57
N HIS A 98 -1.41 -3.34 -11.99
CA HIS A 98 -1.65 -4.47 -11.09
C HIS A 98 -1.14 -5.78 -11.67
N ASP A 99 -1.11 -6.83 -10.85
CA ASP A 99 -0.63 -8.18 -11.17
C ASP A 99 -1.26 -8.81 -12.42
N MET A 100 -2.55 -8.52 -12.69
CA MET A 100 -3.27 -9.05 -13.86
C MET A 100 -3.03 -8.30 -15.19
N VAL A 101 -2.20 -7.25 -15.23
CA VAL A 101 -1.90 -6.51 -16.46
C VAL A 101 -0.57 -7.00 -17.06
N PRO A 102 -0.52 -7.33 -18.36
CA PRO A 102 0.71 -7.79 -18.99
C PRO A 102 1.77 -6.67 -19.00
N PRO A 103 3.03 -6.97 -18.60
CA PRO A 103 4.09 -5.96 -18.54
C PRO A 103 4.37 -5.32 -19.90
N ASP A 104 4.30 -6.08 -20.99
CA ASP A 104 4.58 -5.62 -22.36
C ASP A 104 3.69 -4.43 -22.78
N ALA A 105 2.45 -4.36 -22.27
CA ALA A 105 1.53 -3.27 -22.59
C ALA A 105 1.87 -1.98 -21.83
N VAL A 106 2.50 -2.08 -20.66
CA VAL A 106 2.83 -0.95 -19.79
C VAL A 106 4.27 -0.48 -19.99
N GLU A 107 5.15 -1.33 -20.52
CA GLU A 107 6.55 -1.03 -20.80
C GLU A 107 6.77 0.27 -21.59
N PRO A 108 6.01 0.57 -22.67
CA PRO A 108 6.19 1.82 -23.42
C PRO A 108 5.90 3.06 -22.57
N LEU A 109 4.84 3.00 -21.77
CA LEU A 109 4.47 4.07 -20.83
C LEU A 109 5.54 4.23 -19.74
N PHE A 110 6.03 3.12 -19.20
CA PHE A 110 7.09 3.11 -18.18
C PHE A 110 8.38 3.75 -18.69
N LYS A 111 8.86 3.33 -19.86
CA LYS A 111 10.04 3.92 -20.52
C LYS A 111 9.86 5.40 -20.80
N GLN A 112 8.67 5.81 -21.25
CA GLN A 112 8.35 7.23 -21.49
C GLN A 112 8.42 8.07 -20.20
N ILE A 113 7.90 7.55 -19.08
CA ILE A 113 7.99 8.23 -17.78
C ILE A 113 9.45 8.42 -17.38
N VAL A 114 10.27 7.36 -17.47
CA VAL A 114 11.69 7.44 -17.13
C VAL A 114 12.41 8.45 -18.02
N ASN A 115 12.27 8.35 -19.33
CA ASN A 115 12.97 9.22 -20.29
C ASN A 115 12.56 10.70 -20.20
N HIS A 116 11.31 10.99 -19.84
CA HIS A 116 10.83 12.37 -19.75
C HIS A 116 11.05 13.02 -18.37
N PHE A 117 11.03 12.26 -17.28
CA PHE A 117 11.14 12.80 -15.92
C PHE A 117 12.52 12.63 -15.29
N VAL A 118 13.24 11.58 -15.65
CA VAL A 118 14.52 11.21 -15.05
C VAL A 118 15.63 11.39 -16.09
N HIS A 119 15.96 12.64 -16.37
CA HIS A 119 17.09 12.99 -17.23
C HIS A 119 17.87 14.19 -16.65
N ASP A 120 19.15 14.34 -17.00
CA ASP A 120 20.03 15.37 -16.39
C ASP A 120 19.56 16.81 -16.61
N ARG A 121 18.82 17.06 -17.69
CA ARG A 121 18.20 18.37 -17.98
C ARG A 121 16.87 18.63 -17.24
N SER A 122 16.35 17.65 -16.49
CA SER A 122 15.06 17.79 -15.81
C SER A 122 15.24 18.61 -14.54
N ARG A 123 14.17 19.29 -14.11
CA ARG A 123 14.17 19.96 -12.81
C ARG A 123 14.24 18.90 -11.69
N PRO A 124 14.96 19.15 -10.59
CA PRO A 124 15.07 18.20 -9.47
C PRO A 124 13.72 17.68 -8.95
N GLU A 125 12.70 18.52 -8.93
CA GLU A 125 11.35 18.16 -8.48
C GLU A 125 10.71 17.15 -9.44
N ALA A 126 10.90 17.32 -10.74
CA ALA A 126 10.40 16.39 -11.76
C ALA A 126 11.11 15.03 -11.65
N ILE A 127 12.43 15.03 -11.40
CA ILE A 127 13.21 13.81 -11.18
C ILE A 127 12.71 13.07 -9.94
N ALA A 128 12.50 13.78 -8.83
CA ALA A 128 11.99 13.18 -7.60
C ALA A 128 10.60 12.55 -7.79
N VAL A 129 9.69 13.24 -8.50
CA VAL A 129 8.37 12.70 -8.87
C VAL A 129 8.52 11.47 -9.76
N GLY A 130 9.36 11.53 -10.80
CA GLY A 130 9.61 10.41 -11.72
C GLY A 130 10.10 9.17 -10.99
N LEU A 131 11.12 9.30 -10.13
CA LEU A 131 11.66 8.19 -9.33
C LEU A 131 10.62 7.59 -8.37
N ASN A 132 9.79 8.43 -7.74
CA ASN A 132 8.72 7.94 -6.86
C ASN A 132 7.64 7.18 -7.65
N VAL A 133 7.25 7.68 -8.82
CA VAL A 133 6.28 7.01 -9.70
C VAL A 133 6.83 5.68 -10.20
N VAL A 134 8.08 5.65 -10.66
CA VAL A 134 8.77 4.42 -11.07
C VAL A 134 8.78 3.40 -9.93
N ARG A 135 9.14 3.80 -8.71
CA ARG A 135 9.09 2.93 -7.53
C ARG A 135 7.69 2.37 -7.29
N GLU A 136 6.65 3.19 -7.39
CA GLU A 136 5.27 2.76 -7.15
C GLU A 136 4.72 1.83 -8.24
N ILE A 137 5.15 2.02 -9.50
CA ILE A 137 4.86 1.09 -10.59
C ILE A 137 5.57 -0.25 -10.33
N CYS A 138 6.86 -0.22 -10.02
CA CYS A 138 7.65 -1.43 -9.75
C CYS A 138 7.19 -2.20 -8.50
N LEU A 139 6.57 -1.52 -7.53
CA LEU A 139 5.96 -2.18 -6.38
C LEU A 139 4.81 -3.12 -6.79
N ARG A 140 4.08 -2.76 -7.86
CA ARG A 140 2.96 -3.55 -8.41
C ARG A 140 3.41 -4.50 -9.51
N MET A 141 4.29 -4.04 -10.39
CA MET A 141 4.79 -4.76 -11.56
C MET A 141 6.32 -4.66 -11.64
N PRO A 142 7.05 -5.47 -10.83
CA PRO A 142 8.51 -5.42 -10.78
C PRO A 142 9.20 -5.88 -12.07
N LEU A 143 8.50 -6.66 -12.90
CA LEU A 143 9.00 -7.20 -14.17
C LEU A 143 9.29 -6.12 -15.22
N LEU A 144 8.80 -4.90 -15.04
CA LEU A 144 9.05 -3.77 -15.96
C LEU A 144 10.47 -3.21 -15.87
N MET A 145 11.18 -3.49 -14.77
CA MET A 145 12.51 -2.95 -14.55
C MET A 145 13.59 -3.86 -15.14
N THR A 146 14.55 -3.28 -15.86
CA THR A 146 15.75 -3.98 -16.33
C THR A 146 16.94 -3.69 -15.42
N GLU A 147 17.97 -4.55 -15.45
CA GLU A 147 19.17 -4.38 -14.63
C GLU A 147 19.89 -3.06 -14.94
N ASP A 148 20.12 -2.76 -16.22
CA ASP A 148 20.81 -1.55 -16.66
C ASP A 148 20.06 -0.28 -16.20
N LEU A 149 18.74 -0.26 -16.41
CA LEU A 149 17.92 0.87 -16.01
C LEU A 149 17.89 1.05 -14.49
N LEU A 150 17.81 -0.03 -13.73
CA LEU A 150 17.85 0.05 -12.27
C LEU A 150 19.18 0.63 -11.79
N GLN A 151 20.30 0.20 -12.38
CA GLN A 151 21.62 0.72 -12.03
C GLN A 151 21.70 2.22 -12.30
N ASP A 152 21.25 2.68 -13.47
CA ASP A 152 21.21 4.09 -13.85
C ASP A 152 20.35 4.92 -12.87
N LEU A 153 19.16 4.44 -12.52
CA LEU A 153 18.26 5.13 -11.59
C LEU A 153 18.83 5.19 -10.16
N VAL A 154 19.56 4.16 -9.73
CA VAL A 154 20.19 4.11 -8.39
C VAL A 154 21.39 5.06 -8.27
N LEU A 155 22.01 5.49 -9.38
CA LEU A 155 23.09 6.49 -9.35
C LEU A 155 22.65 7.82 -8.72
N TYR A 156 21.38 8.19 -8.88
CA TYR A 156 20.78 9.38 -8.29
C TYR A 156 20.82 9.40 -6.75
N LYS A 157 21.16 8.30 -6.06
CA LYS A 157 21.37 8.31 -4.60
C LYS A 157 22.48 9.27 -4.15
N LYS A 158 23.41 9.61 -5.04
CA LYS A 158 24.51 10.57 -4.79
C LYS A 158 24.18 12.00 -5.20
N SER A 159 22.95 12.28 -5.64
CA SER A 159 22.55 13.64 -6.02
C SER A 159 22.68 14.61 -4.85
N HIS A 160 23.04 15.86 -5.15
CA HIS A 160 23.05 16.95 -4.17
C HIS A 160 21.65 17.21 -3.61
N GLU A 161 20.64 17.08 -4.46
CA GLU A 161 19.24 17.30 -4.11
C GLU A 161 18.71 16.18 -3.23
N LYS A 162 18.29 16.53 -2.01
CA LYS A 162 17.83 15.58 -0.99
C LYS A 162 16.60 14.79 -1.45
N ALA A 163 15.64 15.44 -2.10
CA ALA A 163 14.41 14.80 -2.57
C ALA A 163 14.69 13.68 -3.58
N VAL A 164 15.58 13.95 -4.54
CA VAL A 164 16.03 12.98 -5.56
C VAL A 164 16.82 11.84 -4.90
N SER A 165 17.74 12.17 -4.00
CA SER A 165 18.57 11.22 -3.28
C SER A 165 17.74 10.27 -2.41
N VAL A 166 16.69 10.77 -1.75
CA VAL A 166 15.74 9.96 -0.95
C VAL A 166 14.89 9.06 -1.86
N ALA A 167 14.36 9.58 -2.97
CA ALA A 167 13.55 8.80 -3.91
C ALA A 167 14.36 7.63 -4.52
N ALA A 168 15.60 7.89 -4.95
CA ALA A 168 16.50 6.85 -5.46
C ALA A 168 16.82 5.77 -4.41
N ARG A 169 17.07 6.18 -3.14
CA ARG A 169 17.27 5.20 -2.04
C ARG A 169 16.00 4.39 -1.76
N ALA A 170 14.82 4.98 -1.88
CA ALA A 170 13.55 4.28 -1.69
C ALA A 170 13.31 3.24 -2.80
N LEU A 171 13.69 3.53 -4.05
CA LEU A 171 13.67 2.57 -5.16
C LEU A 171 14.66 1.43 -4.92
N MET A 172 15.90 1.75 -4.54
CA MET A 172 16.91 0.75 -4.17
C MET A 172 16.42 -0.16 -3.04
N SER A 173 15.77 0.40 -2.01
CA SER A 173 15.20 -0.38 -0.90
C SER A 173 14.10 -1.33 -1.33
N LEU A 174 13.29 -0.97 -2.34
CA LEU A 174 12.27 -1.86 -2.90
C LEU A 174 12.93 -3.08 -3.57
N PHE A 175 13.94 -2.87 -4.41
CA PHE A 175 14.61 -3.96 -5.11
C PHE A 175 15.48 -4.84 -4.19
N ARG A 176 15.87 -4.35 -3.01
CA ARG A 176 16.43 -5.18 -1.93
C ARG A 176 15.45 -6.19 -1.35
N GLU A 177 14.14 -5.93 -1.44
CA GLU A 177 13.09 -6.84 -0.97
C GLU A 177 12.58 -7.72 -2.12
N VAL A 178 12.43 -7.14 -3.33
CA VAL A 178 11.79 -7.81 -4.47
C VAL A 178 12.76 -8.64 -5.30
N CYS A 179 13.94 -8.11 -5.62
CA CYS A 179 14.90 -8.76 -6.52
C CYS A 179 16.34 -8.29 -6.27
N PRO A 180 17.02 -8.79 -5.21
CA PRO A 180 18.36 -8.31 -4.84
C PRO A 180 19.43 -8.63 -5.88
N SER A 181 19.19 -9.62 -6.76
CA SER A 181 20.11 -10.02 -7.81
C SER A 181 20.40 -8.90 -8.82
N MET A 182 19.40 -8.08 -9.14
CA MET A 182 19.50 -6.93 -10.06
C MET A 182 20.34 -5.77 -9.50
N LEU A 183 20.57 -5.75 -8.18
CA LEU A 183 21.41 -4.75 -7.55
C LEU A 183 22.87 -5.20 -7.51
N VAL A 184 23.79 -4.25 -7.67
CA VAL A 184 25.24 -4.48 -7.47
C VAL A 184 25.49 -4.90 -6.02
N LYS A 185 26.49 -5.76 -5.78
CA LYS A 185 26.84 -6.30 -4.43
C LYS A 185 26.88 -5.23 -3.33
N LYS A 186 27.39 -4.03 -3.61
CA LYS A 186 27.48 -2.90 -2.66
C LYS A 186 26.10 -2.40 -2.20
N ASP A 187 25.10 -2.54 -3.06
CA ASP A 187 23.76 -2.00 -2.86
C ASP A 187 22.75 -3.02 -2.35
N ARG A 188 23.11 -4.32 -2.25
CA ARG A 188 22.21 -5.39 -1.77
C ARG A 188 21.84 -5.30 -0.29
N GLY A 189 22.70 -4.69 0.54
CA GLY A 189 22.50 -4.68 1.99
C GLY A 189 22.73 -6.06 2.61
N CYS A 190 22.81 -6.09 3.95
CA CYS A 190 23.22 -7.29 4.70
C CYS A 190 22.07 -8.27 5.00
N SER A 191 20.82 -7.83 4.93
CA SER A 191 19.64 -8.57 5.42
C SER A 191 18.62 -8.92 4.34
N SER A 192 19.06 -8.96 3.07
CA SER A 192 18.18 -9.27 1.95
C SER A 192 18.33 -10.73 1.56
N ASP A 193 17.21 -11.44 1.44
CA ASP A 193 17.20 -12.84 1.01
C ASP A 193 17.75 -12.95 -0.42
N PRO A 194 18.90 -13.61 -0.63
CA PRO A 194 19.55 -13.63 -1.95
C PRO A 194 18.76 -14.40 -3.01
N LYS A 195 17.70 -15.12 -2.60
CA LYS A 195 16.80 -15.90 -3.46
C LYS A 195 15.48 -15.17 -3.78
N ALA A 196 15.23 -13.99 -3.20
CA ALA A 196 14.01 -13.24 -3.49
C ALA A 196 13.96 -12.87 -4.98
N ARG A 197 12.90 -13.31 -5.65
CA ARG A 197 12.62 -13.03 -7.06
C ARG A 197 11.18 -12.54 -7.20
N PRO A 198 10.90 -11.61 -8.13
CA PRO A 198 9.54 -11.23 -8.44
C PRO A 198 8.79 -12.43 -9.02
N LYS A 199 7.51 -12.54 -8.69
CA LYS A 199 6.60 -13.52 -9.32
C LYS A 199 6.56 -13.26 -10.82
N ALA A 200 6.65 -14.31 -11.63
CA ALA A 200 6.41 -14.22 -13.06
C ALA A 200 4.95 -13.79 -13.32
N TYR A 201 4.70 -13.19 -14.47
CA TYR A 201 3.35 -12.80 -14.85
C TYR A 201 2.43 -14.02 -14.89
N GLY A 202 1.32 -13.98 -14.15
CA GLY A 202 0.39 -15.10 -14.01
C GLY A 202 0.83 -16.21 -13.03
N GLU A 203 1.95 -16.06 -12.32
CA GLU A 203 2.38 -17.01 -11.29
C GLU A 203 1.51 -16.87 -10.03
N VAL A 204 0.71 -17.90 -9.76
CA VAL A 204 -0.10 -17.99 -8.54
C VAL A 204 0.76 -18.62 -7.44
N SER A 205 0.93 -17.90 -6.33
CA SER A 205 1.55 -18.45 -5.13
C SER A 205 0.54 -19.33 -4.44
N ILE A 206 0.62 -20.64 -4.68
CA ILE A 206 -0.12 -21.63 -3.91
C ILE A 206 0.59 -21.70 -2.56
N ALA A 207 -0.10 -21.33 -1.48
CA ALA A 207 0.42 -21.55 -0.13
C ALA A 207 0.28 -23.06 0.15
N GLU A 208 1.39 -23.79 0.03
CA GLU A 208 1.41 -25.22 0.32
C GLU A 208 1.47 -25.47 1.84
N ASP A 209 2.06 -24.55 2.62
CA ASP A 209 2.21 -24.66 4.07
C ASP A 209 1.71 -23.42 4.84
N VAL A 210 1.42 -23.63 6.13
CA VAL A 210 1.09 -22.55 7.07
C VAL A 210 2.36 -21.73 7.32
N PRO A 211 2.35 -20.40 7.10
CA PRO A 211 3.48 -19.55 7.42
C PRO A 211 3.88 -19.74 8.89
N ASP A 212 5.17 -19.88 9.17
CA ASP A 212 5.76 -20.10 10.50
C ASP A 212 5.75 -21.55 11.05
N GLU A 213 5.53 -22.59 10.22
CA GLU A 213 5.71 -23.99 10.66
C GLU A 213 7.15 -24.30 11.14
N ASP A 214 8.16 -23.69 10.51
CA ASP A 214 9.56 -23.83 10.92
C ASP A 214 9.83 -23.36 12.37
N LEU A 215 9.01 -22.45 12.92
CA LEU A 215 9.10 -22.01 14.31
C LEU A 215 8.53 -23.04 15.29
N LEU A 216 7.52 -23.83 14.87
CA LEU A 216 6.96 -24.91 15.67
C LEU A 216 7.93 -26.09 15.80
N GLN A 217 8.72 -26.36 14.75
CA GLN A 217 9.73 -27.42 14.77
C GLN A 217 10.91 -27.10 15.69
N GLN A 218 11.20 -25.82 15.98
CA GLN A 218 12.26 -25.43 16.91
C GLN A 218 11.89 -25.67 18.39
N ASP A 219 10.61 -25.58 18.78
CA ASP A 219 10.19 -25.82 20.17
C ASP A 219 10.08 -27.32 20.52
N VAL A 220 9.98 -28.22 19.52
CA VAL A 220 9.99 -29.68 19.72
C VAL A 220 11.37 -30.31 19.57
N GLY A 221 12.35 -29.57 19.02
CA GLY A 221 13.72 -30.04 18.79
C GLY A 221 14.67 -29.95 19.99
N ASP A 222 14.31 -29.21 21.05
CA ASP A 222 15.12 -29.07 22.28
C ASP A 222 14.69 -30.04 23.40
N ARG A 223 13.95 -31.09 23.06
CA ARG A 223 13.71 -32.26 23.93
C ARG A 223 14.33 -33.51 23.31
N SER A 224 15.64 -33.48 23.12
CA SER A 224 16.45 -34.70 23.00
C SER A 224 16.80 -35.10 24.44
N LEU A 225 16.02 -35.99 25.06
CA LEU A 225 16.36 -37.40 25.24
C LEU A 225 17.70 -37.61 25.96
N ASP A 226 17.70 -37.41 27.28
CA ASP A 226 18.55 -38.20 28.17
C ASP A 226 17.63 -39.17 28.92
N ASP A 227 17.71 -40.43 28.52
CA ASP A 227 17.14 -41.58 29.25
C ASP A 227 17.95 -41.79 30.53
N ASP A 228 17.36 -41.51 31.68
CA ASP A 228 17.69 -42.20 32.93
C ASP A 228 16.38 -42.69 33.57
N ILE A 229 16.08 -43.96 33.29
CA ILE A 229 15.07 -44.73 33.99
C ILE A 229 15.68 -45.15 35.32
N ASP A 230 15.18 -44.61 36.44
CA ASP A 230 15.12 -45.38 37.68
C ASP A 230 13.86 -45.07 38.49
N SER A 231 13.44 -46.11 39.20
CA SER A 231 12.07 -46.46 39.54
C SER A 231 11.49 -45.75 40.78
N MET A 232 10.15 -45.73 40.82
CA MET A 232 9.31 -45.87 42.03
C MET A 232 8.94 -44.60 42.84
N HIS A 233 7.71 -44.11 42.67
CA HIS A 233 6.72 -44.16 43.76
C HIS A 233 5.28 -43.92 43.24
N ASP A 234 4.43 -44.87 43.62
CA ASP A 234 2.98 -44.95 43.45
C ASP A 234 2.31 -44.09 44.53
N GLU A 235 1.36 -43.21 44.19
CA GLU A 235 0.32 -42.64 45.08
C GLU A 235 -0.75 -41.92 44.22
N PRO A 236 -2.02 -42.36 44.23
CA PRO A 236 -3.11 -41.68 43.54
C PRO A 236 -3.84 -40.73 44.50
N LEU A 237 -3.74 -39.42 44.28
CA LEU A 237 -4.59 -38.45 44.97
C LEU A 237 -5.86 -38.16 44.17
N TYR A 238 -6.89 -38.90 44.57
CA TYR A 238 -8.29 -38.51 44.50
C TYR A 238 -8.51 -37.26 45.36
N ASP A 239 -9.04 -36.18 44.78
CA ASP A 239 -9.91 -35.26 45.50
C ASP A 239 -11.04 -34.83 44.57
N GLY A 240 -12.16 -35.54 44.71
CA GLY A 240 -13.46 -35.03 44.33
C GLY A 240 -14.13 -34.42 45.55
N SER A 241 -14.48 -33.14 45.45
CA SER A 241 -15.66 -32.61 46.12
C SER A 241 -16.50 -31.85 45.10
N ASP A 242 -17.60 -32.50 44.71
CA ASP A 242 -18.83 -31.87 44.28
C ASP A 242 -19.25 -30.75 45.27
N ASN A 243 -19.80 -29.65 44.74
CA ASN A 243 -21.20 -29.35 45.00
C ASN A 243 -21.74 -28.26 44.05
N GLU A 244 -22.56 -28.72 43.11
CA GLU A 244 -23.95 -28.28 42.90
C GLU A 244 -24.25 -26.77 42.79
N ASN A 245 -24.41 -26.35 41.53
CA ASN A 245 -25.65 -25.81 40.96
C ASN A 245 -26.62 -25.08 41.93
N ASP A 246 -26.75 -23.76 41.79
CA ASP A 246 -28.05 -23.13 42.01
C ASP A 246 -28.28 -21.96 41.02
N THR A 247 -29.16 -22.23 40.05
CA THR A 247 -29.88 -21.24 39.27
C THR A 247 -30.91 -20.54 40.15
N LEU A 248 -30.76 -19.24 40.42
CA LEU A 248 -31.89 -18.38 40.76
C LEU A 248 -31.73 -17.01 40.08
N SER A 249 -32.66 -16.76 39.17
CA SER A 249 -33.12 -15.43 38.76
C SER A 249 -33.59 -14.63 39.98
N ASP A 250 -33.26 -13.35 40.04
CA ASP A 250 -34.26 -12.32 40.35
C ASP A 250 -33.82 -10.94 39.86
N ASN A 251 -34.73 -10.32 39.12
CA ASN A 251 -34.77 -8.90 38.83
C ASN A 251 -35.18 -8.14 40.10
N ILE A 252 -34.70 -6.89 40.25
CA ILE A 252 -35.33 -5.67 40.83
C ILE A 252 -34.17 -4.65 40.86
N ASP A 253 -34.05 -3.76 39.88
CA ASP A 253 -34.68 -2.43 39.78
C ASP A 253 -34.30 -1.43 40.90
N ASN A 254 -34.01 -0.22 40.42
CA ASN A 254 -34.05 1.09 41.03
C ASN A 254 -32.84 1.62 41.82
N GLY A 255 -32.37 2.79 41.36
CA GLY A 255 -31.32 3.56 42.02
C GLY A 255 -30.84 4.76 41.21
N THR A 256 -31.78 5.55 40.72
CA THR A 256 -31.60 6.95 40.26
C THR A 256 -30.59 7.72 41.12
N ASN A 257 -29.64 8.40 40.47
CA ASN A 257 -29.02 9.60 41.05
C ASN A 257 -28.81 10.63 39.93
N GLU A 258 -29.89 11.35 39.63
CA GLU A 258 -29.81 12.75 39.22
C GLU A 258 -29.32 13.56 40.43
N PHE A 259 -28.30 14.39 40.23
CA PHE A 259 -28.26 15.68 40.93
C PHE A 259 -27.74 16.75 39.98
N SER A 260 -28.69 17.62 39.65
CA SER A 260 -28.61 18.86 38.90
C SER A 260 -27.70 19.92 39.53
N SER A 261 -27.11 20.71 38.62
CA SER A 261 -26.95 22.18 38.64
C SER A 261 -26.21 22.89 39.78
N ASP A 262 -25.26 23.74 39.40
CA ASP A 262 -25.47 25.18 39.58
C ASP A 262 -24.76 26.00 38.49
N ASP A 263 -25.56 26.93 37.99
CA ASP A 263 -25.34 28.04 37.07
C ASP A 263 -24.63 29.20 37.78
N ASP A 264 -23.87 30.02 37.04
CA ASP A 264 -23.89 31.50 37.09
C ASP A 264 -22.66 32.09 36.35
N GLY A 265 -22.86 33.19 35.65
CA GLY A 265 -21.81 34.21 35.52
C GLY A 265 -21.42 34.68 34.13
N SER A 266 -22.37 35.25 33.41
CA SER A 266 -22.20 36.23 32.31
C SER A 266 -21.06 37.25 32.48
N ASN A 267 -20.39 37.62 31.37
CA ASN A 267 -20.22 39.04 31.03
C ASN A 267 -19.77 39.26 29.57
N GLU A 268 -20.68 39.88 28.83
CA GLU A 268 -20.41 40.64 27.60
C GLU A 268 -19.75 41.98 27.97
N HIS A 269 -18.80 42.44 27.17
CA HIS A 269 -18.56 43.88 27.01
C HIS A 269 -18.02 44.17 25.61
N GLU A 270 -18.89 44.73 24.79
CA GLU A 270 -18.53 45.60 23.68
C GLU A 270 -17.92 46.91 24.22
N ALA A 271 -16.94 47.44 23.50
CA ALA A 271 -16.60 48.86 23.52
C ALA A 271 -16.18 49.26 22.11
N ASP A 272 -17.15 49.82 21.40
CA ASP A 272 -16.97 50.71 20.26
C ASP A 272 -16.53 52.08 20.83
N ASP A 273 -15.51 52.70 20.24
CA ASP A 273 -15.41 54.16 20.29
C ASP A 273 -14.85 54.71 18.98
N SER A 274 -15.54 55.73 18.52
CA SER A 274 -15.37 56.52 17.32
C SER A 274 -14.89 57.89 17.79
N THR A 275 -13.93 58.60 17.20
CA THR A 275 -14.10 59.56 16.10
C THR A 275 -12.83 60.42 15.95
N CYS A 276 -12.62 60.91 14.72
CA CYS A 276 -12.04 62.20 14.31
C CYS A 276 -10.66 62.67 14.82
N ASP A 277 -9.69 62.72 13.90
CA ASP A 277 -9.21 63.97 13.25
C ASP A 277 -8.53 63.63 11.91
#